data_AF-A0A0C2G5G0-F1
#
_entry.id   AF-A0A0C2G5G0-F1
#
_cell.length_a   1.000
_cell.length_b   1.000
_cell.length_c   1.000
_cell.angle_alpha   90.00
_cell.angle_beta   90.00
_cell.angle_gamma   90.00
#
_symmetry.space_group_name_H-M   'P 1'
#
loop_
_entity.id
_entity.type
_entity.pdbx_description
1 polymer ?
#
loop_
_entity_poly.entity_id
_entity_poly.type
_entity_poly.pdbx_seq_one_letter_code
_entity_poly.pdbx_strand_id
1 'polypeptide(L)'
;NYTRFQVYMDALDFDCSPDHCKPMLSDTPPILGKIPYFKGSAILNLLSNVMSPETLQKGLRRYIKKNVNGVSNAEDLWASLTEVCAEDGVKDWDGKNLDVSVLMKEWSYGTSFPILKASATRQGQVTYELDACLGNISDWKIPVFRGDGKSEKLLWFTGKNGTSPEFFPYLPLYAIDNVRASSFLRMQYDDLCWADMLQNLKTAAKDYETQGQLLSDALFFARKGVYKWPKFLDLVHAINWEPSLTQWRVAFSFMDTFYHKFRYHFEFDMIKKFMMALTRKVDRQIGLLDQTKWEIQLSTGSAATGPHVSDRPRIVPRAGQLRFPKLRRTMRSFSSWYCQMCRVGGRAFHRPGFKRISGLVIEFSVPPDYRQSMYCYGLRQNPKSIEVVESMWKYFAEEAIYFNRDGEKLLHAMSCINDTSKLNGYINSALSGDLPETIIQYIGDNEVTGQLLFDHLNKNLKKVLRVDAEIAFTRRIIMSSPTEAMPAMIQCTDIVIWGNVNFDNYVDAMTRDWSTDGHLEKLMHFKYNPLFKVLNEEQKKTWDKAIRKVVTNRKWLAENAASIVDWIDAHYI
;
A
#
# COMPACT_ATOMS: atom_id res chain seq x y z
N ASN A 1 -14.77 8.82 1.96
CA ASN A 1 -14.81 7.39 2.36
C ASN A 1 -13.51 6.63 2.13
N TYR A 2 -12.69 7.00 1.13
CA TYR A 2 -11.45 6.28 0.81
C TYR A 2 -10.52 6.02 2.02
N THR A 3 -10.27 6.99 2.88
CA THR A 3 -9.38 6.81 4.05
C THR A 3 -9.86 5.71 4.99
N ARG A 4 -11.17 5.60 5.20
CA ARG A 4 -11.77 4.53 6.01
C ARG A 4 -11.52 3.16 5.38
N PHE A 5 -11.76 3.05 4.07
CA PHE A 5 -11.48 1.83 3.32
C PHE A 5 -9.99 1.47 3.35
N GLN A 6 -9.09 2.44 3.18
CA GLN A 6 -7.65 2.22 3.28
C GLN A 6 -7.25 1.68 4.66
N VAL A 7 -7.70 2.31 5.74
CA VAL A 7 -7.36 1.88 7.10
C VAL A 7 -7.93 0.49 7.38
N TYR A 8 -9.13 0.19 6.91
CA TYR A 8 -9.73 -1.14 6.98
C TYR A 8 -8.87 -2.21 6.28
N MET A 9 -8.45 -1.94 5.05
CA MET A 9 -7.58 -2.82 4.28
C MET A 9 -6.25 -3.09 4.99
N ASP A 10 -5.60 -2.01 5.44
CA ASP A 10 -4.32 -2.08 6.13
C ASP A 10 -4.47 -2.88 7.44
N ALA A 11 -5.58 -2.66 8.17
CA ALA A 11 -5.88 -3.43 9.38
C ALA A 11 -5.99 -4.94 9.12
N LEU A 12 -6.71 -5.36 8.07
CA LEU A 12 -6.81 -6.78 7.69
C LEU A 12 -5.45 -7.36 7.27
N ASP A 13 -4.64 -6.60 6.54
CA ASP A 13 -3.34 -7.10 6.08
C ASP A 13 -2.35 -7.24 7.25
N PHE A 14 -2.30 -6.27 8.19
CA PHE A 14 -1.45 -6.35 9.38
C PHE A 14 -1.91 -7.44 10.35
N ASP A 15 -3.21 -7.59 10.55
CA ASP A 15 -3.76 -8.55 11.50
C ASP A 15 -3.81 -10.00 10.96
N CYS A 16 -3.43 -10.20 9.69
CA CYS A 16 -3.17 -11.53 9.10
C CYS A 16 -1.69 -11.80 8.80
N SER A 17 -0.78 -11.04 9.42
CA SER A 17 0.66 -11.30 9.37
C SER A 17 1.16 -11.88 10.70
N PRO A 18 1.78 -13.07 10.73
CA PRO A 18 2.33 -13.65 11.97
C PRO A 18 3.33 -12.74 12.69
N ASP A 19 4.04 -11.89 11.94
CA ASP A 19 5.06 -10.99 12.47
C ASP A 19 4.47 -9.69 13.07
N HIS A 20 3.19 -9.41 12.83
CA HIS A 20 2.54 -8.15 13.21
C HIS A 20 1.24 -8.33 13.98
N CYS A 21 0.59 -9.49 13.87
CA CYS A 21 -0.66 -9.80 14.51
C CYS A 21 -0.49 -9.84 16.03
N LYS A 22 -1.32 -9.07 16.73
CA LYS A 22 -1.40 -9.01 18.19
C LYS A 22 -2.79 -8.54 18.59
N PRO A 23 -3.23 -8.78 19.84
CA PRO A 23 -4.47 -8.18 20.34
C PRO A 23 -4.43 -6.66 20.23
N MET A 24 -5.59 -6.04 20.02
CA MET A 24 -5.70 -4.58 19.97
C MET A 24 -5.37 -3.96 21.33
N LEU A 25 -5.91 -4.55 22.40
CA LEU A 25 -5.58 -4.22 23.78
C LEU A 25 -4.50 -5.19 24.25
N SER A 26 -3.25 -4.73 24.25
CA SER A 26 -2.08 -5.54 24.62
C SER A 26 -0.95 -4.66 25.14
N ASP A 27 -0.35 -5.09 26.25
CA ASP A 27 0.85 -4.47 26.81
C ASP A 27 2.15 -4.98 26.16
N THR A 28 2.05 -5.86 25.14
CA THR A 28 3.22 -6.39 24.43
C THR A 28 3.85 -5.30 23.55
N PRO A 29 5.12 -4.94 23.78
CA PRO A 29 5.82 -3.95 22.95
C PRO A 29 5.97 -4.40 21.49
N PRO A 30 5.97 -3.47 20.53
CA PRO A 30 5.71 -2.04 20.71
C PRO A 30 4.22 -1.79 20.98
N ILE A 31 3.89 -1.12 22.09
CA ILE A 31 2.50 -0.84 22.49
C ILE A 31 1.84 0.04 21.41
N LEU A 32 2.50 1.15 21.03
CA LEU A 32 2.12 2.05 19.94
C LEU A 32 2.53 1.50 18.56
N GLY A 33 1.99 0.32 18.21
CA GLY A 33 2.17 -0.31 16.91
C GLY A 33 1.05 0.02 15.92
N LYS A 34 1.07 -0.62 14.75
CA LYS A 34 0.04 -0.42 13.70
C LYS A 34 -1.35 -0.96 14.10
N ILE A 35 -1.41 -2.03 14.89
CA ILE A 35 -2.66 -2.70 15.26
C ILE A 35 -3.62 -1.79 16.04
N PRO A 36 -3.24 -1.14 17.17
CA PRO A 36 -4.16 -0.25 17.89
C PRO A 36 -4.72 0.88 17.02
N TYR A 37 -3.93 1.40 16.07
CA TYR A 37 -4.37 2.46 15.16
C TYR A 37 -5.32 1.92 14.07
N PHE A 38 -4.91 0.88 13.35
CA PHE A 38 -5.67 0.38 12.20
C PHE A 38 -6.84 -0.53 12.60
N LYS A 39 -6.56 -1.61 13.35
CA LYS A 39 -7.60 -2.53 13.85
C LYS A 39 -8.57 -1.81 14.78
N GLY A 40 -8.06 -0.95 15.68
CA GLY A 40 -8.91 -0.14 16.55
C GLY A 40 -9.85 0.79 15.79
N SER A 41 -9.34 1.49 14.77
CA SER A 41 -10.20 2.32 13.91
C SER A 41 -11.24 1.50 13.14
N ALA A 42 -10.87 0.31 12.65
CA ALA A 42 -11.78 -0.57 11.90
C ALA A 42 -12.91 -1.13 12.79
N ILE A 43 -12.60 -1.51 14.02
CA ILE A 43 -13.58 -2.03 14.99
C ILE A 43 -14.52 -0.91 15.47
N LEU A 44 -14.02 0.31 15.71
CA LEU A 44 -14.87 1.46 16.02
C LEU A 44 -15.82 1.80 14.86
N ASN A 45 -15.37 1.64 13.62
CA ASN A 45 -16.23 1.79 12.45
C ASN A 45 -17.30 0.68 12.38
N LEU A 46 -16.95 -0.57 12.68
CA LEU A 46 -17.91 -1.68 12.82
C LEU A 46 -18.98 -1.32 13.87
N LEU A 47 -18.56 -0.86 15.06
CA LEU A 47 -19.50 -0.42 16.10
C LEU A 47 -20.41 0.70 15.62
N SER A 48 -19.87 1.71 14.93
CA SER A 48 -20.66 2.81 14.36
C SER A 48 -21.71 2.32 13.37
N ASN A 49 -21.44 1.25 12.61
CA ASN A 49 -22.42 0.68 11.69
C ASN A 49 -23.49 -0.13 12.42
N VAL A 50 -23.15 -0.79 13.53
CA VAL A 50 -24.11 -1.57 14.34
C VAL A 50 -25.05 -0.66 15.11
N MET A 51 -24.53 0.35 15.82
CA MET A 51 -25.33 1.19 16.72
C MET A 51 -25.83 2.49 16.08
N SER A 52 -25.39 2.82 14.87
CA SER A 52 -25.48 4.14 14.19
C SER A 52 -24.45 5.17 14.65
N PRO A 53 -24.05 6.12 13.78
CA PRO A 53 -23.17 7.23 14.14
C PRO A 53 -23.71 8.11 15.27
N GLU A 54 -25.02 8.33 15.33
CA GLU A 54 -25.68 9.19 16.31
C GLU A 54 -25.60 8.59 17.72
N THR A 55 -25.96 7.31 17.85
CA THR A 55 -25.85 6.54 19.10
C THR A 55 -24.40 6.44 19.56
N LEU A 56 -23.46 6.18 18.64
CA LEU A 56 -22.03 6.14 18.96
C LEU A 56 -21.56 7.51 19.49
N GLN A 57 -21.92 8.61 18.83
CA GLN A 57 -21.55 9.95 19.28
C GLN A 57 -22.14 10.28 20.66
N LYS A 58 -23.40 9.89 20.91
CA LYS A 58 -24.06 10.03 22.22
C LYS A 58 -23.32 9.24 23.30
N GLY A 59 -22.93 8.00 23.02
CA GLY A 59 -22.12 7.16 23.89
C GLY A 59 -20.73 7.74 24.18
N LEU A 60 -20.04 8.26 23.17
CA LEU A 60 -18.73 8.92 23.34
C LEU A 60 -18.83 10.19 24.20
N ARG A 61 -19.87 11.02 24.01
CA ARG A 61 -20.11 12.19 24.86
C ARG A 61 -20.32 11.79 26.32
N ARG A 62 -21.07 10.70 26.56
CA ARG A 62 -21.31 10.17 27.90
C ARG A 62 -20.02 9.66 28.54
N TYR A 63 -19.24 8.87 27.80
CA TYR A 63 -17.95 8.37 28.24
C TYR A 63 -17.01 9.51 28.64
N ILE A 64 -16.85 10.53 27.79
CA ILE A 64 -15.98 11.69 28.08
C ILE A 64 -16.47 12.44 29.32
N LYS A 65 -17.79 12.63 29.46
CA LYS A 65 -18.38 13.34 30.62
C LYS A 65 -18.16 12.58 31.94
N LYS A 66 -18.26 11.25 31.93
CA LYS A 66 -18.05 10.40 33.12
C LYS A 66 -16.59 10.36 33.56
N ASN A 67 -15.66 10.45 32.62
CA ASN A 67 -14.23 10.27 32.86
C ASN A 67 -13.42 11.58 32.83
N VAL A 68 -14.10 12.74 32.86
CA VAL A 68 -13.43 14.04 32.85
C VAL A 68 -12.50 14.18 34.06
N ASN A 69 -11.28 14.68 33.82
CA ASN A 69 -10.22 14.83 34.82
C ASN A 69 -9.76 13.52 35.50
N GLY A 70 -10.08 12.36 34.92
CA GLY A 70 -9.69 11.04 35.42
C GLY A 70 -8.85 10.23 34.43
N VAL A 71 -8.58 8.97 34.80
CA VAL A 71 -8.00 7.93 33.93
C VAL A 71 -9.09 6.90 33.66
N SER A 72 -9.11 6.34 32.46
CA SER A 72 -10.10 5.34 32.04
C SER A 72 -9.45 4.19 31.32
N ASN A 73 -10.14 3.06 31.25
CA ASN A 73 -9.79 1.89 30.45
C ASN A 73 -10.81 1.64 29.33
N ALA A 74 -10.68 0.51 28.63
CA ALA A 74 -11.58 0.16 27.53
C ALA A 74 -12.98 -0.21 28.05
N GLU A 75 -13.06 -0.81 29.23
CA GLU A 75 -14.29 -1.22 29.89
C GLU A 75 -15.19 -0.01 30.22
N ASP A 76 -14.61 1.13 30.61
CA ASP A 76 -15.35 2.39 30.83
C ASP A 76 -16.02 2.91 29.54
N LEU A 77 -15.34 2.75 28.41
CA LEU A 77 -15.89 3.08 27.09
C LEU A 77 -17.04 2.11 26.76
N TRP A 78 -16.81 0.81 26.87
CA TRP A 78 -17.83 -0.21 26.57
C TRP A 78 -19.08 -0.04 27.42
N ALA A 79 -18.93 0.20 28.73
CA ALA A 79 -20.05 0.46 29.63
C ALA A 79 -20.89 1.67 29.18
N SER A 80 -20.23 2.77 28.80
CA SER A 80 -20.92 3.98 28.33
C SER A 80 -21.67 3.76 27.02
N LEU A 81 -21.12 2.94 26.10
CA LEU A 81 -21.79 2.57 24.85
C LEU A 81 -22.96 1.60 25.09
N THR A 82 -22.81 0.61 25.99
CA THR A 82 -23.88 -0.33 26.38
C THR A 82 -25.09 0.41 26.93
N GLU A 83 -24.89 1.40 27.81
CA GLU A 83 -26.01 2.20 28.36
C GLU A 83 -26.78 2.95 27.27
N VAL A 84 -26.08 3.56 26.33
CA VAL A 84 -26.72 4.33 25.25
C VAL A 84 -27.39 3.39 24.24
N CYS A 85 -26.82 2.22 23.96
CA CYS A 85 -27.47 1.20 23.14
C CYS A 85 -28.81 0.75 23.74
N ALA A 86 -28.89 0.60 25.06
CA ALA A 86 -30.14 0.26 25.75
C ALA A 86 -31.19 1.39 25.64
N GLU A 87 -30.77 2.66 25.77
CA GLU A 87 -31.65 3.82 25.63
C GLU A 87 -32.20 3.96 24.20
N ASP A 88 -31.34 3.76 23.20
CA ASP A 88 -31.69 3.96 21.79
C ASP A 88 -32.27 2.68 21.15
N GLY A 89 -32.43 1.60 21.95
CA GLY A 89 -33.09 0.37 21.54
C GLY A 89 -32.27 -0.51 20.59
N VAL A 90 -30.95 -0.37 20.57
CA VAL A 90 -30.05 -1.18 19.73
C VAL A 90 -30.03 -2.63 20.23
N LYS A 91 -30.28 -3.59 19.33
CA LYS A 91 -30.43 -5.01 19.67
C LYS A 91 -29.22 -5.86 19.30
N ASP A 92 -28.96 -6.88 20.12
CA ASP A 92 -27.95 -7.91 19.86
C ASP A 92 -28.51 -9.08 19.04
N TRP A 93 -27.69 -10.13 18.91
CA TRP A 93 -28.00 -11.37 18.20
C TRP A 93 -29.12 -12.21 18.84
N ASP A 94 -29.49 -11.95 20.10
CA ASP A 94 -30.61 -12.60 20.80
C ASP A 94 -31.89 -11.72 20.82
N GLY A 95 -31.85 -10.53 20.20
CA GLY A 95 -32.93 -9.54 20.28
C GLY A 95 -33.00 -8.80 21.62
N LYS A 96 -31.99 -8.93 22.48
CA LYS A 96 -31.84 -8.19 23.74
C LYS A 96 -31.13 -6.87 23.48
N ASN A 97 -31.04 -6.01 24.49
CA ASN A 97 -30.26 -4.77 24.36
C ASN A 97 -28.78 -5.11 24.16
N LEU A 98 -28.12 -4.44 23.22
CA LEU A 98 -26.73 -4.72 22.88
C LEU A 98 -25.80 -4.41 24.05
N ASP A 99 -25.11 -5.44 24.56
CA ASP A 99 -23.94 -5.28 25.41
C ASP A 99 -22.68 -5.18 24.57
N VAL A 100 -22.16 -3.95 24.48
CA VAL A 100 -20.97 -3.62 23.70
C VAL A 100 -19.73 -4.30 24.27
N SER A 101 -19.66 -4.54 25.58
CA SER A 101 -18.52 -5.22 26.22
C SER A 101 -18.42 -6.67 25.76
N VAL A 102 -19.57 -7.36 25.68
CA VAL A 102 -19.65 -8.74 25.18
C VAL A 102 -19.33 -8.78 23.69
N LEU A 103 -19.90 -7.87 22.91
CA LEU A 103 -19.62 -7.79 21.47
C LEU A 103 -18.12 -7.58 21.22
N MET A 104 -17.48 -6.64 21.92
CA MET A 104 -16.10 -6.19 21.66
C MET A 104 -15.00 -7.06 22.26
N LYS A 105 -15.34 -8.02 23.12
CA LYS A 105 -14.36 -8.87 23.82
C LYS A 105 -13.39 -9.57 22.86
N GLU A 106 -13.91 -10.37 21.94
CA GLU A 106 -13.07 -11.15 21.00
C GLU A 106 -12.34 -10.25 19.99
N TRP A 107 -12.91 -9.09 19.65
CA TRP A 107 -12.25 -8.13 18.74
C TRP A 107 -11.09 -7.38 19.41
N SER A 108 -11.18 -7.17 20.74
CA SER A 108 -10.21 -6.37 21.49
C SER A 108 -9.04 -7.20 22.01
N TYR A 109 -9.32 -8.37 22.57
CA TYR A 109 -8.32 -9.25 23.20
C TYR A 109 -7.90 -10.41 22.29
N GLY A 110 -8.64 -10.69 21.21
CA GLY A 110 -8.28 -11.68 20.21
C GLY A 110 -7.29 -11.15 19.18
N THR A 111 -6.41 -12.03 18.73
CA THR A 111 -5.62 -11.84 17.50
C THR A 111 -6.48 -12.18 16.29
N SER A 112 -6.07 -11.71 15.10
CA SER A 112 -6.72 -12.06 13.84
C SER A 112 -8.16 -11.55 13.73
N PHE A 113 -8.84 -11.97 12.66
CA PHE A 113 -10.20 -11.62 12.30
C PHE A 113 -10.90 -12.79 11.59
N PRO A 114 -12.25 -12.78 11.57
CA PRO A 114 -13.02 -13.85 10.96
C PRO A 114 -13.01 -13.81 9.43
N ILE A 115 -12.99 -15.01 8.83
CA ILE A 115 -13.29 -15.26 7.43
C ILE A 115 -14.60 -16.05 7.38
N LEU A 116 -15.59 -15.55 6.65
CA LEU A 116 -16.85 -16.28 6.41
C LEU A 116 -16.80 -16.94 5.04
N LYS A 117 -16.85 -18.28 5.03
CA LYS A 117 -16.82 -19.11 3.81
C LYS A 117 -18.23 -19.47 3.38
N ALA A 118 -18.75 -18.79 2.37
CA ALA A 118 -20.01 -19.10 1.72
C ALA A 118 -19.81 -20.21 0.69
N SER A 119 -20.57 -21.30 0.82
CA SER A 119 -20.59 -22.42 -0.12
C SER A 119 -22.01 -22.81 -0.47
N ALA A 120 -22.27 -23.32 -1.68
CA ALA A 120 -23.59 -23.79 -2.07
C ALA A 120 -23.61 -25.28 -2.41
N THR A 121 -24.70 -25.96 -2.07
CA THR A 121 -24.97 -27.31 -2.57
C THR A 121 -25.42 -27.26 -4.03
N ARG A 122 -25.44 -28.42 -4.71
CA ARG A 122 -25.99 -28.50 -6.08
C ARG A 122 -27.47 -28.13 -6.16
N GLN A 123 -28.20 -28.27 -5.05
CA GLN A 123 -29.59 -27.85 -4.90
C GLN A 123 -29.74 -26.33 -4.67
N GLY A 124 -28.62 -25.60 -4.59
CA GLY A 124 -28.59 -24.16 -4.41
C GLY A 124 -28.67 -23.70 -2.95
N GLN A 125 -28.71 -24.60 -1.97
CA GLN A 125 -28.70 -24.21 -0.56
C GLN A 125 -27.31 -23.70 -0.19
N VAL A 126 -27.24 -22.46 0.28
CA VAL A 126 -26.02 -21.81 0.73
C VAL A 126 -25.81 -22.08 2.22
N THR A 127 -24.57 -22.36 2.61
CA THR A 127 -24.12 -22.46 3.99
C THR A 127 -22.89 -21.59 4.19
N TYR A 128 -22.65 -21.21 5.45
CA TYR A 128 -21.51 -20.39 5.84
C TYR A 128 -20.70 -21.14 6.89
N GLU A 129 -19.38 -21.15 6.76
CA GLU A 129 -18.46 -21.65 7.78
C GLU A 129 -17.51 -20.53 8.24
N LEU A 130 -17.35 -20.41 9.55
CA LEU A 130 -16.39 -19.50 10.17
C LEU A 130 -14.99 -20.10 10.15
N ASP A 131 -14.03 -19.29 9.72
CA ASP A 131 -12.60 -19.52 9.85
C ASP A 131 -11.91 -18.27 10.41
N ALA A 132 -10.64 -18.37 10.77
CA ALA A 132 -9.81 -17.26 11.20
C ALA A 132 -8.64 -17.06 10.21
N CYS A 133 -8.22 -15.81 10.00
CA CYS A 133 -7.10 -15.54 9.09
C CYS A 133 -5.78 -16.17 9.56
N LEU A 134 -5.55 -16.11 10.87
CA LEU A 134 -4.46 -16.76 11.60
C LEU A 134 -5.01 -17.36 12.91
N GLY A 135 -4.32 -18.39 13.41
CA GLY A 135 -4.57 -18.96 14.72
C GLY A 135 -5.86 -19.78 14.81
N ASN A 136 -6.41 -19.87 16.02
CA ASN A 136 -7.64 -20.60 16.30
C ASN A 136 -8.87 -19.71 16.10
N ILE A 137 -10.02 -20.34 15.84
CA ILE A 137 -11.31 -19.65 15.73
C ILE A 137 -11.74 -19.14 17.11
N SER A 138 -11.99 -17.85 17.22
CA SER A 138 -12.61 -17.19 18.38
C SER A 138 -14.14 -17.18 18.27
N ASP A 139 -14.84 -16.96 19.38
CA ASP A 139 -16.31 -16.84 19.41
C ASP A 139 -16.78 -15.42 19.05
N TRP A 140 -16.32 -14.90 17.90
CA TRP A 140 -16.75 -13.58 17.43
C TRP A 140 -18.27 -13.55 17.22
N LYS A 141 -18.91 -12.50 17.74
CA LYS A 141 -20.28 -12.13 17.34
C LYS A 141 -20.15 -11.18 16.16
N ILE A 142 -20.48 -11.67 14.97
CA ILE A 142 -20.10 -11.01 13.72
C ILE A 142 -21.34 -10.34 13.12
N PRO A 143 -21.40 -8.99 13.11
CA PRO A 143 -22.42 -8.29 12.33
C PRO A 143 -22.10 -8.46 10.84
N VAL A 144 -23.05 -8.88 10.02
CA VAL A 144 -22.92 -9.02 8.57
C VAL A 144 -23.98 -8.14 7.92
N PHE A 145 -23.55 -7.11 7.20
CA PHE A 145 -24.46 -6.21 6.49
C PHE A 145 -24.69 -6.76 5.09
N ARG A 146 -25.88 -7.33 4.86
CA ARG A 146 -26.30 -7.86 3.55
C ARG A 146 -27.07 -6.79 2.79
N GLY A 147 -26.68 -6.49 1.56
CA GLY A 147 -27.32 -5.45 0.74
C GLY A 147 -27.67 -5.90 -0.67
N ASP A 148 -28.82 -5.43 -1.18
CA ASP A 148 -29.33 -5.70 -2.53
C ASP A 148 -29.15 -4.49 -3.49
N GLY A 149 -28.42 -3.46 -3.03
CA GLY A 149 -28.19 -2.21 -3.74
C GLY A 149 -29.36 -1.22 -3.70
N LYS A 150 -30.39 -1.50 -2.88
CA LYS A 150 -31.48 -0.58 -2.52
C LYS A 150 -31.63 -0.46 -1.00
N SER A 151 -31.46 -1.56 -0.29
CA SER A 151 -31.60 -1.70 1.15
C SER A 151 -30.47 -2.54 1.71
N GLU A 152 -30.21 -2.35 3.00
CA GLU A 152 -29.21 -3.11 3.76
C GLU A 152 -29.87 -3.68 5.01
N LYS A 153 -29.57 -4.95 5.31
CA LYS A 153 -30.02 -5.64 6.52
C LYS A 153 -28.80 -6.06 7.34
N LEU A 154 -28.79 -5.69 8.62
CA LEU A 154 -27.85 -6.25 9.60
C LEU A 154 -28.29 -7.66 9.98
N LEU A 155 -27.39 -8.63 9.82
CA LEU A 155 -27.53 -10.02 10.23
C LEU A 155 -26.46 -10.33 11.28
N TRP A 156 -26.74 -11.23 12.22
CA TRP A 156 -25.76 -11.65 13.23
C TRP A 156 -25.29 -13.08 12.97
N PHE A 157 -24.05 -13.23 12.53
CA PHE A 157 -23.42 -14.54 12.43
C PHE A 157 -22.80 -14.91 13.79
N THR A 158 -23.25 -16.03 14.36
CA THR A 158 -22.74 -16.56 15.62
C THR A 158 -22.49 -18.07 15.50
N GLY A 159 -21.61 -18.60 16.34
CA GLY A 159 -21.20 -20.01 16.28
C GLY A 159 -20.35 -20.32 15.05
N LYS A 160 -20.14 -21.62 14.78
CA LYS A 160 -19.26 -22.04 13.68
C LYS A 160 -19.92 -21.96 12.29
N ASN A 161 -21.22 -22.24 12.19
CA ASN A 161 -21.92 -22.39 10.91
C ASN A 161 -23.05 -21.37 10.70
N GLY A 162 -23.14 -20.35 11.56
CA GLY A 162 -24.31 -19.49 11.65
C GLY A 162 -25.47 -20.20 12.37
N THR A 163 -26.20 -19.46 13.20
CA THR A 163 -27.32 -19.98 13.99
C THR A 163 -28.68 -19.53 13.46
N SER A 164 -28.73 -18.50 12.62
CA SER A 164 -29.98 -17.93 12.11
C SER A 164 -30.33 -18.45 10.71
N PRO A 165 -31.64 -18.54 10.36
CA PRO A 165 -32.08 -18.98 9.03
C PRO A 165 -31.51 -18.15 7.87
N GLU A 166 -31.16 -16.88 8.09
CA GLU A 166 -30.55 -16.02 7.06
C GLU A 166 -29.16 -16.48 6.58
N PHE A 167 -28.52 -17.39 7.32
CA PHE A 167 -27.27 -18.06 6.93
C PHE A 167 -27.48 -19.44 6.28
N PHE A 168 -28.73 -19.79 5.99
CA PHE A 168 -29.10 -20.94 5.14
C PHE A 168 -29.97 -20.54 3.93
N PRO A 169 -29.64 -19.45 3.19
CA PRO A 169 -30.46 -19.01 2.06
C PRO A 169 -30.28 -19.95 0.85
N TYR A 170 -31.05 -19.71 -0.21
CA TYR A 170 -30.89 -20.40 -1.50
C TYR A 170 -30.42 -19.42 -2.56
N LEU A 171 -29.63 -19.91 -3.52
CA LEU A 171 -29.26 -19.16 -4.72
C LEU A 171 -30.47 -18.96 -5.66
N PRO A 172 -30.51 -17.86 -6.43
CA PRO A 172 -29.61 -16.70 -6.33
C PRO A 172 -29.90 -15.83 -5.10
N LEU A 173 -28.88 -15.20 -4.51
CA LEU A 173 -29.05 -14.41 -3.28
C LEU A 173 -29.69 -13.04 -3.52
N TYR A 174 -29.56 -12.49 -4.73
CA TYR A 174 -29.92 -11.11 -5.09
C TYR A 174 -29.30 -10.04 -4.17
N ALA A 175 -28.23 -10.39 -3.45
CA ALA A 175 -27.60 -9.54 -2.45
C ALA A 175 -26.13 -9.90 -2.28
N ILE A 176 -25.37 -9.00 -1.67
CA ILE A 176 -23.97 -9.17 -1.34
C ILE A 176 -23.79 -9.01 0.17
N ASP A 177 -22.92 -9.84 0.74
CA ASP A 177 -22.61 -9.82 2.16
C ASP A 177 -21.47 -8.87 2.50
N ASN A 178 -21.57 -8.32 3.72
CA ASN A 178 -20.67 -7.33 4.27
C ASN A 178 -20.50 -6.09 3.39
N VAL A 179 -21.57 -5.54 2.81
CA VAL A 179 -21.48 -4.35 1.93
C VAL A 179 -20.74 -3.17 2.60
N ARG A 180 -20.08 -2.35 1.78
CA ARG A 180 -19.30 -1.17 2.18
C ARG A 180 -18.16 -1.43 3.17
N ALA A 181 -17.68 -2.67 3.28
CA ALA A 181 -16.72 -3.10 4.31
C ALA A 181 -17.18 -2.72 5.72
N SER A 182 -18.49 -2.92 5.99
CA SER A 182 -19.12 -2.45 7.22
C SER A 182 -18.68 -3.22 8.46
N SER A 183 -18.13 -4.42 8.28
CA SER A 183 -17.60 -5.27 9.34
C SER A 183 -16.18 -5.74 9.04
N PHE A 184 -15.40 -5.93 10.11
CA PHE A 184 -14.00 -6.33 10.11
C PHE A 184 -13.84 -7.84 9.84
N LEU A 185 -14.20 -8.27 8.63
CA LEU A 185 -14.16 -9.67 8.18
C LEU A 185 -13.83 -9.75 6.69
N ARG A 186 -13.43 -10.93 6.21
CA ARG A 186 -13.35 -11.22 4.76
C ARG A 186 -14.38 -12.26 4.34
N MET A 187 -14.96 -12.10 3.15
CA MET A 187 -15.88 -13.07 2.56
C MET A 187 -15.16 -13.98 1.55
N GLN A 188 -15.25 -15.29 1.76
CA GLN A 188 -14.78 -16.29 0.81
C GLN A 188 -15.98 -16.98 0.16
N TYR A 189 -15.95 -17.16 -1.15
CA TYR A 189 -17.01 -17.80 -1.94
C TYR A 189 -16.45 -19.02 -2.68
N ASP A 190 -17.16 -20.15 -2.60
CA ASP A 190 -16.96 -21.25 -3.53
C ASP A 190 -17.33 -20.86 -4.97
N ASP A 191 -17.27 -21.78 -5.93
CA ASP A 191 -17.50 -21.45 -7.34
C ASP A 191 -18.98 -21.13 -7.65
N LEU A 192 -19.93 -21.75 -6.94
CA LEU A 192 -21.36 -21.50 -7.12
C LEU A 192 -21.77 -20.15 -6.55
N CYS A 193 -21.37 -19.85 -5.32
CA CYS A 193 -21.62 -18.53 -4.71
C CYS A 193 -20.84 -17.43 -5.43
N TRP A 194 -19.65 -17.71 -5.96
CA TRP A 194 -18.89 -16.75 -6.75
C TRP A 194 -19.61 -16.37 -8.04
N ALA A 195 -20.18 -17.35 -8.76
CA ALA A 195 -20.96 -17.08 -9.95
C ALA A 195 -22.19 -16.21 -9.66
N ASP A 196 -22.91 -16.48 -8.56
CA ASP A 196 -24.02 -15.63 -8.11
C ASP A 196 -23.55 -14.22 -7.72
N MET A 197 -22.45 -14.10 -6.97
CA MET A 197 -21.86 -12.80 -6.60
C MET A 197 -21.53 -11.98 -7.85
N LEU A 198 -20.89 -12.57 -8.87
CA LEU A 198 -20.58 -11.88 -10.13
C LEU A 198 -21.83 -11.37 -10.85
N GLN A 199 -22.92 -12.14 -10.84
CA GLN A 199 -24.21 -11.71 -11.41
C GLN A 199 -24.80 -10.53 -10.64
N ASN A 200 -24.67 -10.54 -9.31
CA ASN A 200 -25.18 -9.50 -8.42
C ASN A 200 -24.32 -8.23 -8.35
N LEU A 201 -23.13 -8.20 -8.97
CA LEU A 201 -22.25 -7.01 -8.96
C LEU A 201 -22.94 -5.74 -9.47
N LYS A 202 -23.72 -5.82 -10.54
CA LYS A 202 -24.35 -4.64 -11.17
C LYS A 202 -25.56 -4.12 -10.39
N THR A 203 -26.24 -5.00 -9.67
CA THR A 203 -27.50 -4.69 -8.97
C THR A 203 -27.26 -4.38 -7.50
N ALA A 204 -26.44 -5.19 -6.82
CA ALA A 204 -26.18 -5.12 -5.39
C ALA A 204 -24.93 -4.31 -5.02
N ALA A 205 -23.82 -4.44 -5.75
CA ALA A 205 -22.58 -3.69 -5.47
C ALA A 205 -22.51 -2.38 -6.28
N LYS A 206 -23.41 -1.43 -5.99
CA LYS A 206 -23.45 -0.14 -6.71
C LYS A 206 -22.40 0.87 -6.23
N ASP A 207 -22.02 0.79 -4.95
CA ASP A 207 -21.03 1.68 -4.36
C ASP A 207 -19.61 1.16 -4.55
N TYR A 208 -18.63 2.06 -4.49
CA TYR A 208 -17.23 1.72 -4.75
C TYR A 208 -16.60 0.95 -3.60
N GLU A 209 -17.09 1.09 -2.38
CA GLU A 209 -16.59 0.45 -1.17
C GLU A 209 -16.87 -1.05 -1.18
N THR A 210 -18.09 -1.46 -1.50
CA THR A 210 -18.47 -2.87 -1.71
C THR A 210 -17.64 -3.49 -2.83
N GLN A 211 -17.50 -2.80 -3.96
CA GLN A 211 -16.68 -3.29 -5.08
C GLN A 211 -15.19 -3.41 -4.69
N GLY A 212 -14.66 -2.42 -3.97
CA GLY A 212 -13.29 -2.44 -3.46
C GLY A 212 -13.05 -3.58 -2.48
N GLN A 213 -14.01 -3.88 -1.61
CA GLN A 213 -13.93 -5.00 -0.68
C GLN A 213 -13.94 -6.35 -1.41
N LEU A 214 -14.85 -6.56 -2.37
CA LEU A 214 -14.89 -7.79 -3.15
C LEU A 214 -13.56 -8.01 -3.89
N LEU A 215 -13.02 -6.94 -4.50
CA LEU A 215 -11.70 -6.98 -5.15
C LEU A 215 -10.60 -7.32 -4.14
N SER A 216 -10.64 -6.72 -2.95
CA SER A 216 -9.66 -6.96 -1.89
C SER A 216 -9.67 -8.40 -1.40
N ASP A 217 -10.84 -8.92 -1.05
CA ASP A 217 -11.01 -10.28 -0.54
C ASP A 217 -10.55 -11.28 -1.60
N ALA A 218 -10.97 -11.10 -2.84
CA ALA A 218 -10.56 -11.95 -3.95
C ALA A 218 -9.04 -11.89 -4.20
N LEU A 219 -8.41 -10.71 -4.13
CA LEU A 219 -6.96 -10.57 -4.26
C LEU A 219 -6.22 -11.25 -3.10
N PHE A 220 -6.75 -11.14 -1.87
CA PHE A 220 -6.19 -11.82 -0.69
C PHE A 220 -6.18 -13.34 -0.90
N PHE A 221 -7.31 -13.92 -1.30
CA PHE A 221 -7.42 -15.36 -1.54
C PHE A 221 -6.62 -15.83 -2.77
N ALA A 222 -6.49 -15.01 -3.80
CA ALA A 222 -5.61 -15.30 -4.94
C ALA A 222 -4.13 -15.34 -4.53
N ARG A 223 -3.69 -14.41 -3.69
CA ARG A 223 -2.31 -14.38 -3.15
C ARG A 223 -2.01 -15.55 -2.22
N LYS A 224 -3.01 -16.05 -1.48
CA LYS A 224 -2.90 -17.25 -0.64
C LYS A 224 -2.99 -18.56 -1.44
N GLY A 225 -3.30 -18.51 -2.74
CA GLY A 225 -3.47 -19.69 -3.59
C GLY A 225 -4.81 -20.43 -3.38
N VAL A 226 -5.72 -19.86 -2.60
CA VAL A 226 -7.09 -20.37 -2.38
C VAL A 226 -7.93 -20.15 -3.64
N TYR A 227 -7.81 -18.97 -4.26
CA TYR A 227 -8.35 -18.73 -5.59
C TYR A 227 -7.25 -18.86 -6.64
N LYS A 228 -7.62 -19.38 -7.80
CA LYS A 228 -6.79 -19.27 -9.00
C LYS A 228 -6.86 -17.84 -9.53
N TRP A 229 -5.77 -17.33 -10.10
CA TRP A 229 -5.74 -15.97 -10.66
C TRP A 229 -6.83 -15.69 -11.70
N PRO A 230 -7.19 -16.63 -12.62
CA PRO A 230 -8.34 -16.46 -13.50
C PRO A 230 -9.65 -16.11 -12.77
N LYS A 231 -9.96 -16.78 -11.65
CA LYS A 231 -11.14 -16.47 -10.83
C LYS A 231 -11.12 -15.02 -10.34
N PHE A 232 -9.99 -14.53 -9.85
CA PHE A 232 -9.83 -13.11 -9.48
C PHE A 232 -9.96 -12.18 -10.69
N LEU A 233 -9.40 -12.56 -11.84
CA LEU A 233 -9.44 -11.78 -13.07
C LEU A 233 -10.85 -11.67 -13.65
N ASP A 234 -11.71 -12.68 -13.46
CA ASP A 234 -13.14 -12.61 -13.81
C ASP A 234 -13.83 -11.46 -13.06
N LEU A 235 -13.53 -11.26 -11.78
CA LEU A 235 -14.02 -10.10 -11.02
C LEU A 235 -13.42 -8.79 -11.57
N VAL A 236 -12.11 -8.76 -11.86
CA VAL A 236 -11.47 -7.57 -12.48
C VAL A 236 -12.14 -7.18 -13.80
N HIS A 237 -12.58 -8.17 -14.60
CA HIS A 237 -13.30 -7.96 -15.85
C HIS A 237 -14.74 -7.48 -15.62
N ALA A 238 -15.42 -8.03 -14.61
CA ALA A 238 -16.81 -7.70 -14.32
C ALA A 238 -16.99 -6.31 -13.66
N ILE A 239 -15.97 -5.80 -12.96
CA ILE A 239 -16.01 -4.49 -12.32
C ILE A 239 -16.02 -3.36 -13.35
N ASN A 240 -16.96 -2.43 -13.18
CA ASN A 240 -16.94 -1.16 -13.91
C ASN A 240 -15.93 -0.21 -13.25
N TRP A 241 -14.72 -0.15 -13.80
CA TRP A 241 -13.66 0.75 -13.35
C TRP A 241 -14.05 2.23 -13.56
N GLU A 242 -14.15 2.97 -12.46
CA GLU A 242 -14.45 4.40 -12.39
C GLU A 242 -13.28 5.14 -11.69
N PRO A 243 -13.22 6.49 -11.70
CA PRO A 243 -12.16 7.25 -11.03
C PRO A 243 -12.30 7.25 -9.49
N SER A 244 -12.44 6.05 -8.88
CA SER A 244 -12.56 5.83 -7.45
C SER A 244 -11.26 5.32 -6.84
N LEU A 245 -10.71 6.05 -5.87
CA LEU A 245 -9.51 5.64 -5.15
C LEU A 245 -9.66 4.27 -4.47
N THR A 246 -10.88 3.89 -4.08
CA THR A 246 -11.17 2.62 -3.42
C THR A 246 -10.91 1.43 -4.36
N GLN A 247 -11.50 1.44 -5.56
CA GLN A 247 -11.27 0.39 -6.57
C GLN A 247 -9.78 0.38 -6.98
N TRP A 248 -9.24 1.56 -7.28
CA TRP A 248 -7.87 1.69 -7.78
C TRP A 248 -6.81 1.32 -6.72
N ARG A 249 -7.14 1.37 -5.42
CA ARG A 249 -6.30 0.81 -4.35
C ARG A 249 -5.94 -0.64 -4.62
N VAL A 250 -6.96 -1.45 -4.85
CA VAL A 250 -6.77 -2.87 -5.11
C VAL A 250 -6.16 -3.09 -6.48
N ALA A 251 -6.55 -2.28 -7.48
CA ALA A 251 -5.96 -2.35 -8.82
C ALA A 251 -4.44 -2.23 -8.79
N PHE A 252 -3.92 -1.20 -8.12
CA PHE A 252 -2.48 -1.05 -8.01
C PHE A 252 -1.85 -2.17 -7.22
N SER A 253 -2.49 -2.69 -6.18
CA SER A 253 -1.94 -3.82 -5.44
C SER A 253 -1.68 -5.05 -6.34
N PHE A 254 -2.62 -5.44 -7.21
CA PHE A 254 -2.38 -6.58 -8.10
C PHE A 254 -1.48 -6.21 -9.30
N MET A 255 -1.58 -5.00 -9.84
CA MET A 255 -0.69 -4.53 -10.91
C MET A 255 0.76 -4.50 -10.46
N ASP A 256 1.00 -4.17 -9.18
CA ASP A 256 2.31 -4.22 -8.55
C ASP A 256 2.87 -5.64 -8.54
N THR A 257 2.02 -6.59 -8.13
CA THR A 257 2.35 -8.03 -8.14
C THR A 257 2.71 -8.47 -9.56
N PHE A 258 1.90 -8.13 -10.56
CA PHE A 258 2.15 -8.49 -11.95
C PHE A 258 3.43 -7.83 -12.48
N TYR A 259 3.63 -6.54 -12.21
CA TYR A 259 4.81 -5.82 -12.64
C TYR A 259 6.09 -6.46 -12.09
N HIS A 260 6.19 -6.64 -10.77
CA HIS A 260 7.40 -7.15 -10.12
C HIS A 260 7.67 -8.63 -10.41
N LYS A 261 6.63 -9.46 -10.63
CA LYS A 261 6.81 -10.88 -10.97
C LYS A 261 7.25 -11.06 -12.41
N PHE A 262 6.56 -10.41 -13.36
CA PHE A 262 6.75 -10.65 -14.80
C PHE A 262 7.87 -9.82 -15.44
N ARG A 263 8.40 -8.76 -14.79
CA ARG A 263 9.34 -7.80 -15.39
C ARG A 263 10.46 -8.36 -16.30
N TYR A 264 11.04 -9.50 -15.92
CA TYR A 264 12.15 -10.14 -16.65
C TYR A 264 11.73 -11.39 -17.43
N HIS A 265 10.44 -11.51 -17.74
CA HIS A 265 9.85 -12.65 -18.46
C HIS A 265 9.26 -12.20 -19.79
N PHE A 266 9.16 -13.13 -20.74
CA PHE A 266 8.73 -12.84 -22.11
C PHE A 266 7.29 -12.28 -22.17
N GLU A 267 6.43 -12.74 -21.26
CA GLU A 267 5.02 -12.39 -21.18
C GLU A 267 4.79 -10.95 -20.66
N PHE A 268 5.83 -10.28 -20.17
CA PHE A 268 5.72 -8.95 -19.56
C PHE A 268 5.08 -7.91 -20.47
N ASP A 269 5.36 -7.95 -21.78
CA ASP A 269 4.80 -6.99 -22.73
C ASP A 269 3.27 -7.13 -22.83
N MET A 270 2.75 -8.36 -22.76
CA MET A 270 1.32 -8.64 -22.73
C MET A 270 0.69 -8.18 -21.41
N ILE A 271 1.31 -8.52 -20.28
CA ILE A 271 0.90 -8.06 -18.94
C ILE A 271 0.84 -6.53 -18.88
N LYS A 272 1.86 -5.86 -19.43
CA LYS A 272 1.93 -4.41 -19.54
C LYS A 272 0.78 -3.85 -20.37
N LYS A 273 0.50 -4.41 -21.55
CA LYS A 273 -0.62 -3.98 -22.40
C LYS A 273 -1.97 -4.12 -21.69
N PHE A 274 -2.18 -5.21 -20.95
CA PHE A 274 -3.37 -5.44 -20.14
C PHE A 274 -3.53 -4.37 -19.04
N MET A 275 -2.49 -4.13 -18.22
CA MET A 275 -2.52 -3.08 -17.20
C MET A 275 -2.77 -1.69 -17.79
N MET A 276 -2.21 -1.43 -18.97
CA MET A 276 -2.46 -0.19 -19.71
C MET A 276 -3.90 -0.10 -20.20
N ALA A 277 -4.49 -1.20 -20.67
CA ALA A 277 -5.87 -1.22 -21.16
C ALA A 277 -6.87 -0.87 -20.04
N LEU A 278 -6.70 -1.45 -18.84
CA LEU A 278 -7.52 -1.19 -17.66
C LEU A 278 -7.57 0.31 -17.30
N THR A 279 -6.43 0.99 -17.40
CA THR A 279 -6.28 2.41 -17.01
C THR A 279 -6.73 3.39 -18.11
N ARG A 280 -6.90 2.95 -19.37
CA ARG A 280 -7.24 3.85 -20.50
C ARG A 280 -8.54 4.64 -20.29
N LYS A 281 -9.58 3.99 -19.77
CA LYS A 281 -10.89 4.64 -19.57
C LYS A 281 -10.76 5.77 -18.55
N VAL A 282 -10.17 5.45 -17.40
CA VAL A 282 -10.02 6.38 -16.28
C VAL A 282 -9.01 7.49 -16.59
N ASP A 283 -7.92 7.22 -17.30
CA ASP A 283 -6.96 8.24 -17.76
C ASP A 283 -7.64 9.33 -18.61
N ARG A 284 -8.59 8.94 -19.47
CA ARG A 284 -9.38 9.91 -20.27
C ARG A 284 -10.32 10.75 -19.41
N GLN A 285 -10.90 10.16 -18.37
CA GLN A 285 -11.86 10.83 -17.49
C GLN A 285 -11.13 11.79 -16.54
N ILE A 286 -10.02 11.38 -15.93
CA ILE A 286 -9.28 12.17 -14.93
C ILE A 286 -8.84 13.53 -15.48
N GLY A 287 -8.43 13.60 -16.75
CA GLY A 287 -8.09 14.88 -17.39
C GLY A 287 -9.25 15.86 -17.55
N LEU A 288 -10.48 15.41 -17.31
CA LEU A 288 -11.73 16.18 -17.40
C LEU A 288 -12.35 16.49 -16.03
N LEU A 289 -11.82 15.90 -14.96
CA LEU A 289 -12.37 16.04 -13.60
C LEU A 289 -11.82 17.28 -12.90
N ASP A 290 -12.63 17.81 -11.98
CA ASP A 290 -12.28 18.94 -11.12
C ASP A 290 -11.04 18.62 -10.27
N GLN A 291 -9.93 19.25 -10.64
CA GLN A 291 -8.62 19.08 -10.02
C GLN A 291 -8.54 19.63 -8.59
N THR A 292 -9.60 20.29 -8.09
CA THR A 292 -9.63 20.80 -6.72
C THR A 292 -10.05 19.75 -5.68
N LYS A 293 -10.64 18.61 -6.11
CA LYS A 293 -10.99 17.51 -5.20
C LYS A 293 -9.75 16.70 -4.83
N TRP A 294 -9.45 16.62 -3.52
CA TRP A 294 -8.28 15.93 -2.98
C TRP A 294 -8.18 14.45 -3.38
N GLU A 295 -9.32 13.77 -3.59
CA GLU A 295 -9.35 12.37 -4.03
C GLU A 295 -8.87 12.22 -5.49
N ILE A 296 -9.20 13.19 -6.35
CA ILE A 296 -8.72 13.25 -7.73
C ILE A 296 -7.22 13.61 -7.73
N GLN A 297 -6.80 14.55 -6.88
CA GLN A 297 -5.40 14.92 -6.66
C GLN A 297 -4.51 13.72 -6.29
N LEU A 298 -4.92 12.90 -5.32
CA LEU A 298 -4.20 11.67 -4.92
C LEU A 298 -4.16 10.61 -6.03
N SER A 299 -5.21 10.52 -6.84
CA SER A 299 -5.25 9.64 -8.01
C SER A 299 -4.22 10.10 -9.07
N THR A 300 -3.94 11.41 -9.09
CA THR A 300 -3.09 12.08 -10.06
C THR A 300 -1.66 12.41 -9.61
N GLY A 301 -1.34 12.26 -8.32
CA GLY A 301 0.02 12.23 -7.82
C GLY A 301 0.21 12.62 -6.34
N SER A 302 1.47 12.83 -5.96
CA SER A 302 2.21 12.37 -4.79
C SER A 302 1.98 13.00 -3.39
N ALA A 303 2.23 12.13 -2.40
CA ALA A 303 2.75 12.36 -1.03
C ALA A 303 1.75 12.74 0.07
N ALA A 304 1.62 11.84 1.07
CA ALA A 304 1.78 12.29 2.44
C ALA A 304 3.10 11.71 2.96
N THR A 305 3.88 12.59 3.58
CA THR A 305 5.14 12.34 4.26
C THR A 305 4.93 11.42 5.45
N GLY A 306 5.57 10.26 5.42
CA GLY A 306 5.62 9.31 6.53
C GLY A 306 6.36 8.04 6.10
N PRO A 307 7.04 7.31 6.98
CA PRO A 307 7.99 6.22 6.64
C PRO A 307 7.37 4.95 5.99
N HIS A 308 6.11 4.99 5.57
CA HIS A 308 5.39 3.90 4.89
C HIS A 308 4.86 4.36 3.51
N VAL A 309 5.78 4.79 2.63
CA VAL A 309 5.48 5.37 1.31
C VAL A 309 5.23 4.31 0.21
N SER A 310 5.47 3.03 0.48
CA SER A 310 5.31 1.93 -0.48
C SER A 310 3.85 1.56 -0.80
N ASP A 311 2.89 1.82 0.10
CA ASP A 311 1.58 1.14 0.08
C ASP A 311 0.40 2.05 -0.35
N ARG A 312 0.69 3.14 -1.08
CA ARG A 312 -0.36 4.06 -1.57
C ARG A 312 -0.64 3.86 -3.07
N PRO A 313 -1.91 3.68 -3.46
CA PRO A 313 -2.31 3.61 -4.86
C PRO A 313 -2.02 4.89 -5.62
N ARG A 314 -1.54 4.75 -6.86
CA ARG A 314 -1.01 5.84 -7.68
C ARG A 314 -1.36 5.60 -9.15
N ILE A 315 -2.39 6.28 -9.69
CA ILE A 315 -2.84 6.10 -11.09
C ILE A 315 -1.83 6.71 -12.08
N VAL A 316 -1.44 7.95 -11.86
CA VAL A 316 -0.56 8.67 -12.80
C VAL A 316 0.92 8.26 -12.73
N PRO A 317 1.53 8.00 -11.56
CA PRO A 317 2.92 7.52 -11.49
C PRO A 317 3.19 6.22 -12.26
N ARG A 318 2.24 5.27 -12.22
CA ARG A 318 2.39 4.00 -12.95
C ARG A 318 2.06 4.14 -14.42
N ALA A 319 1.13 5.02 -14.80
CA ALA A 319 0.97 5.38 -16.22
C ALA A 319 2.26 6.01 -16.81
N GLY A 320 3.00 6.81 -16.03
CA GLY A 320 4.32 7.30 -16.44
C GLY A 320 5.33 6.18 -16.72
N GLN A 321 5.40 5.17 -15.85
CA GLN A 321 6.28 4.00 -16.00
C GLN A 321 5.85 3.08 -17.16
N LEU A 322 4.54 2.93 -17.38
CA LEU A 322 3.97 2.08 -18.44
C LEU A 322 3.98 2.75 -19.84
N ARG A 323 4.47 3.99 -19.98
CA ARG A 323 4.65 4.75 -21.24
C ARG A 323 3.34 5.05 -22.01
N PHE A 324 2.40 5.78 -21.41
CA PHE A 324 1.16 6.19 -22.09
C PHE A 324 1.37 7.23 -23.22
N PRO A 325 0.79 7.04 -24.43
CA PRO A 325 0.96 7.95 -25.56
C PRO A 325 0.32 9.34 -25.41
N LYS A 326 -0.75 9.52 -24.62
CA LYS A 326 -1.41 10.82 -24.43
C LYS A 326 -0.68 11.71 -23.42
N LEU A 327 -0.23 11.12 -22.30
CA LEU A 327 0.70 11.76 -21.35
C LEU A 327 1.99 12.26 -22.04
N ARG A 328 2.41 11.60 -23.13
CA ARG A 328 3.56 11.97 -23.97
C ARG A 328 3.43 13.36 -24.62
N ARG A 329 2.24 13.84 -24.97
CA ARG A 329 2.05 15.15 -25.63
C ARG A 329 2.09 16.30 -24.62
N THR A 330 1.38 16.19 -23.50
CA THR A 330 1.42 17.17 -22.40
C THR A 330 2.82 17.26 -21.80
N MET A 331 3.52 16.12 -21.64
CA MET A 331 4.87 16.09 -21.07
C MET A 331 6.00 16.47 -22.04
N ARG A 332 5.83 16.33 -23.36
CA ARG A 332 6.77 16.92 -24.34
C ARG A 332 6.74 18.45 -24.29
N SER A 333 5.55 19.01 -24.17
CA SER A 333 5.34 20.45 -23.97
C SER A 333 6.01 20.93 -22.67
N PHE A 334 5.92 20.13 -21.60
CA PHE A 334 6.61 20.38 -20.34
C PHE A 334 8.13 20.22 -20.39
N SER A 335 8.67 19.20 -21.06
CA SER A 335 10.13 19.02 -21.23
C SER A 335 10.75 20.22 -21.96
N SER A 336 10.05 20.73 -22.98
CA SER A 336 10.42 21.97 -23.67
C SER A 336 10.35 23.19 -22.75
N TRP A 337 9.30 23.30 -21.93
CA TRP A 337 9.09 24.42 -20.99
C TRP A 337 10.03 24.40 -19.77
N TYR A 338 10.29 23.25 -19.15
CA TYR A 338 11.24 23.06 -18.06
C TYR A 338 12.64 23.48 -18.52
N CYS A 339 13.06 23.08 -19.73
CA CYS A 339 14.31 23.58 -20.32
C CYS A 339 14.33 25.11 -20.55
N GLN A 340 13.17 25.72 -20.82
CA GLN A 340 13.05 27.16 -21.07
C GLN A 340 13.06 27.97 -19.76
N MET A 341 12.35 27.51 -18.71
CA MET A 341 12.46 28.05 -17.35
C MET A 341 13.86 27.89 -16.77
N CYS A 342 14.57 26.79 -17.05
CA CYS A 342 15.94 26.59 -16.57
C CYS A 342 16.97 27.47 -17.30
N ARG A 343 16.75 27.77 -18.59
CA ARG A 343 17.55 28.77 -19.33
C ARG A 343 17.38 30.19 -18.81
N VAL A 344 16.23 30.50 -18.20
CA VAL A 344 15.91 31.81 -17.61
C VAL A 344 16.36 31.84 -16.13
N GLY A 345 16.13 30.77 -15.37
CA GLY A 345 16.56 30.59 -13.98
C GLY A 345 18.08 30.55 -13.83
N GLY A 346 18.80 29.89 -14.76
CA GLY A 346 20.26 29.87 -14.76
C GLY A 346 20.93 31.24 -14.96
N ARG A 347 20.19 32.26 -15.42
CA ARG A 347 20.65 33.66 -15.47
C ARG A 347 20.13 34.52 -14.32
N ALA A 348 19.17 34.04 -13.53
CA ALA A 348 18.58 34.78 -12.41
C ALA A 348 19.26 34.50 -11.06
N PHE A 349 20.13 33.48 -10.95
CA PHE A 349 20.79 33.10 -9.69
C PHE A 349 22.12 33.82 -9.40
N HIS A 350 22.38 34.96 -10.03
CA HIS A 350 23.51 35.84 -9.68
C HIS A 350 23.04 37.30 -9.52
N ARG A 351 22.64 37.66 -8.28
CA ARG A 351 22.80 38.95 -7.57
C ARG A 351 21.56 39.36 -6.74
N PRO A 352 21.75 40.05 -5.60
CA PRO A 352 20.66 40.52 -4.76
C PRO A 352 20.01 41.77 -5.39
N GLY A 353 18.71 41.73 -5.61
CA GLY A 353 17.93 42.86 -6.14
C GLY A 353 16.92 42.45 -7.20
N PHE A 354 15.76 41.94 -6.75
CA PHE A 354 14.62 41.61 -7.62
C PHE A 354 14.07 42.89 -8.27
N LYS A 355 14.28 43.09 -9.57
CA LYS A 355 13.44 43.99 -10.39
C LYS A 355 12.65 43.16 -11.39
N ARG A 356 11.33 43.22 -11.25
CA ARG A 356 10.32 42.67 -12.17
C ARG A 356 10.63 43.10 -13.61
N ILE A 357 10.74 42.14 -14.51
CA ILE A 357 10.55 42.36 -15.95
C ILE A 357 9.12 41.91 -16.27
N SER A 358 8.34 42.86 -16.78
CA SER A 358 6.96 42.73 -17.23
C SER A 358 6.85 41.95 -18.54
N GLY A 359 5.82 41.12 -18.64
CA GLY A 359 5.28 40.63 -19.92
C GLY A 359 5.33 39.12 -20.07
N LEU A 360 4.17 38.48 -19.89
CA LEU A 360 3.89 37.05 -20.09
C LEU A 360 4.44 36.08 -19.02
N VAL A 361 3.90 36.18 -17.80
CA VAL A 361 3.89 35.04 -16.88
C VAL A 361 2.77 34.11 -17.33
N ILE A 362 3.09 33.13 -18.17
CA ILE A 362 2.22 31.97 -18.32
C ILE A 362 2.55 31.04 -17.15
N GLU A 363 1.72 31.12 -16.12
CA GLU A 363 1.88 30.47 -14.82
C GLU A 363 1.52 28.97 -14.88
N PHE A 364 2.27 28.18 -15.65
CA PHE A 364 2.11 26.72 -15.65
C PHE A 364 2.91 26.09 -14.51
N SER A 365 2.43 26.23 -13.27
CA SER A 365 2.92 25.45 -12.14
C SER A 365 2.46 24.00 -12.28
N VAL A 366 3.40 23.04 -12.28
CA VAL A 366 3.03 21.62 -12.17
C VAL A 366 2.39 21.42 -10.80
N PRO A 367 1.14 20.94 -10.71
CA PRO A 367 0.52 20.69 -9.42
C PRO A 367 1.39 19.71 -8.62
N PRO A 368 1.58 19.92 -7.31
CA PRO A 368 2.47 19.12 -6.46
C PRO A 368 2.32 17.62 -6.65
N ASP A 369 1.10 17.17 -6.93
CA ASP A 369 0.76 15.78 -7.10
C ASP A 369 1.51 15.18 -8.30
N TYR A 370 1.42 15.78 -9.47
CA TYR A 370 2.02 15.24 -10.69
C TYR A 370 3.56 15.23 -10.72
N ARG A 371 4.21 15.97 -9.83
CA ARG A 371 5.65 16.28 -9.91
C ARG A 371 6.55 15.05 -9.93
N GLN A 372 6.32 14.07 -9.05
CA GLN A 372 7.19 12.88 -9.00
C GLN A 372 7.20 12.14 -10.35
N SER A 373 6.03 11.95 -10.95
CA SER A 373 5.88 11.27 -12.24
C SER A 373 6.45 12.11 -13.38
N MET A 374 6.15 13.41 -13.39
CA MET A 374 6.60 14.33 -14.42
C MET A 374 8.11 14.55 -14.40
N TYR A 375 8.74 14.63 -13.22
CA TYR A 375 10.19 14.74 -13.09
C TYR A 375 10.88 13.48 -13.63
N CYS A 376 10.43 12.30 -13.17
CA CYS A 376 10.97 11.01 -13.61
C CYS A 376 10.81 10.79 -15.12
N TYR A 377 9.60 10.98 -15.66
CA TYR A 377 9.35 10.80 -17.08
C TYR A 377 10.02 11.88 -17.93
N GLY A 378 10.04 13.13 -17.45
CA GLY A 378 10.72 14.24 -18.08
C GLY A 378 12.21 13.97 -18.27
N LEU A 379 12.89 13.47 -17.23
CA LEU A 379 14.29 13.05 -17.32
C LEU A 379 14.50 11.85 -18.24
N ARG A 380 13.58 10.88 -18.29
CA ARG A 380 13.64 9.79 -19.27
C ARG A 380 13.56 10.30 -20.72
N GLN A 381 12.78 11.36 -20.97
CA GLN A 381 12.67 11.95 -22.32
C GLN A 381 13.84 12.89 -22.66
N ASN A 382 14.38 13.60 -21.66
CA ASN A 382 15.51 14.51 -21.83
C ASN A 382 16.55 14.33 -20.70
N PRO A 383 17.45 13.34 -20.83
CA PRO A 383 18.47 13.06 -19.81
C PRO A 383 19.44 14.21 -19.56
N LYS A 384 19.61 15.14 -20.52
CA LYS A 384 20.51 16.29 -20.39
C LYS A 384 20.06 17.29 -19.32
N SER A 385 18.81 17.23 -18.88
CA SER A 385 18.27 18.08 -17.82
C SER A 385 18.60 17.58 -16.40
N ILE A 386 19.41 16.53 -16.26
CA ILE A 386 19.76 15.96 -14.95
C ILE A 386 20.43 16.97 -14.02
N GLU A 387 21.30 17.84 -14.54
CA GLU A 387 22.00 18.87 -13.75
C GLU A 387 21.03 19.82 -13.06
N VAL A 388 19.90 20.14 -13.73
CA VAL A 388 18.85 20.95 -13.13
C VAL A 388 18.20 20.21 -11.97
N VAL A 389 17.84 18.94 -12.16
CA VAL A 389 17.20 18.15 -11.11
C VAL A 389 18.13 17.95 -9.92
N GLU A 390 19.42 17.70 -10.15
CA GLU A 390 20.47 17.66 -9.13
C GLU A 390 20.54 18.99 -8.35
N SER A 391 20.57 20.13 -9.07
CA SER A 391 20.64 21.46 -8.43
C SER A 391 19.39 21.79 -7.60
N MET A 392 18.21 21.41 -8.09
CA MET A 392 16.94 21.61 -7.38
C MET A 392 16.87 20.72 -6.13
N TRP A 393 17.32 19.47 -6.25
CA TRP A 393 17.37 18.56 -5.11
C TRP A 393 18.30 19.11 -4.04
N LYS A 394 19.51 19.55 -4.43
CA LYS A 394 20.49 20.16 -3.53
C LYS A 394 19.93 21.39 -2.80
N TYR A 395 19.25 22.28 -3.52
CA TYR A 395 18.57 23.42 -2.92
C TYR A 395 17.55 23.01 -1.85
N PHE A 396 16.72 22.00 -2.09
CA PHE A 396 15.77 21.53 -1.07
C PHE A 396 16.45 20.84 0.12
N ALA A 397 17.56 20.16 -0.12
CA ALA A 397 18.33 19.47 0.89
C ALA A 397 19.13 20.41 1.80
N GLU A 398 19.59 21.55 1.28
CA GLU A 398 20.49 22.48 2.00
C GLU A 398 19.78 23.77 2.43
N GLU A 399 18.98 24.37 1.54
CA GLU A 399 18.44 25.73 1.72
C GLU A 399 16.96 25.75 2.15
N ALA A 400 16.23 24.65 1.95
CA ALA A 400 14.80 24.56 2.24
C ALA A 400 14.39 23.29 3.02
N ILE A 401 15.23 22.88 3.97
CA ILE A 401 15.04 21.66 4.79
C ILE A 401 13.65 21.59 5.44
N TYR A 402 13.17 22.69 6.03
CA TYR A 402 11.83 22.76 6.66
C TYR A 402 10.68 22.78 5.66
N PHE A 403 10.97 23.02 4.39
CA PHE A 403 10.02 23.08 3.28
C PHE A 403 10.37 22.07 2.19
N ASN A 404 10.81 20.87 2.58
CA ASN A 404 11.14 19.76 1.69
C ASN A 404 9.89 19.18 0.99
N ARG A 405 9.29 19.97 0.11
CA ARG A 405 8.05 19.65 -0.60
C ARG A 405 8.31 18.69 -1.78
N ASP A 406 9.47 18.82 -2.41
CA ASP A 406 9.81 18.12 -3.66
C ASP A 406 11.12 17.31 -3.58
N GLY A 407 11.89 17.35 -2.50
CA GLY A 407 13.21 16.68 -2.43
C GLY A 407 13.13 15.18 -2.69
N GLU A 408 12.23 14.44 -2.02
CA GLU A 408 12.03 13.00 -2.31
C GLU A 408 11.58 12.74 -3.76
N LYS A 409 10.79 13.64 -4.33
CA LYS A 409 10.30 13.52 -5.71
C LYS A 409 11.42 13.74 -6.73
N LEU A 410 12.31 14.69 -6.45
CA LEU A 410 13.49 15.00 -7.25
C LEU A 410 14.53 13.89 -7.14
N LEU A 411 14.74 13.37 -5.92
CA LEU A 411 15.62 12.23 -5.67
C LEU A 411 15.16 10.99 -6.44
N HIS A 412 13.87 10.65 -6.37
CA HIS A 412 13.29 9.59 -7.21
C HIS A 412 13.48 9.88 -8.70
N ALA A 413 13.37 11.13 -9.14
CA ALA A 413 13.54 11.47 -10.54
C ALA A 413 14.98 11.24 -11.03
N MET A 414 15.99 11.51 -10.18
CA MET A 414 17.40 11.23 -10.49
C MET A 414 17.65 9.75 -10.78
N SER A 415 16.91 8.84 -10.13
CA SER A 415 17.05 7.39 -10.40
C SER A 415 16.43 6.96 -11.73
N CYS A 416 15.61 7.79 -12.37
CA CYS A 416 14.86 7.40 -13.57
C CYS A 416 15.65 7.50 -14.89
N ILE A 417 16.87 8.03 -14.87
CA ILE A 417 17.74 8.11 -16.04
C ILE A 417 18.27 6.72 -16.43
N ASN A 418 18.68 6.55 -17.70
CA ASN A 418 19.28 5.30 -18.19
C ASN A 418 20.82 5.34 -18.22
N ASP A 419 21.43 6.41 -17.70
CA ASP A 419 22.89 6.56 -17.66
C ASP A 419 23.47 5.79 -16.47
N THR A 420 24.06 4.62 -16.75
CA THR A 420 24.64 3.74 -15.72
C THR A 420 25.86 4.35 -15.02
N SER A 421 26.58 5.28 -15.65
CA SER A 421 27.71 5.97 -15.04
C SER A 421 27.22 6.93 -13.96
N LYS A 422 26.21 7.76 -14.28
CA LYS A 422 25.55 8.65 -13.32
C LYS A 422 24.91 7.88 -12.17
N LEU A 423 24.19 6.80 -12.46
CA LEU A 423 23.57 5.96 -11.44
C LEU A 423 24.61 5.31 -10.50
N ASN A 424 25.73 4.81 -11.04
CA ASN A 424 26.85 4.36 -10.21
C ASN A 424 27.44 5.49 -9.35
N GLY A 425 27.51 6.70 -9.89
CA GLY A 425 27.87 7.90 -9.13
C GLY A 425 26.95 8.09 -7.92
N TYR A 426 25.63 8.04 -8.12
CA TYR A 426 24.66 8.19 -7.03
C TYR A 426 24.74 7.07 -5.99
N ILE A 427 25.01 5.82 -6.40
CA ILE A 427 25.24 4.73 -5.45
C ILE A 427 26.47 5.04 -4.58
N ASN A 428 27.56 5.52 -5.17
CA ASN A 428 28.75 5.90 -4.40
C ASN A 428 28.48 7.09 -3.48
N SER A 429 27.75 8.11 -3.94
CA SER A 429 27.33 9.25 -3.12
C SER A 429 26.44 8.84 -1.95
N ALA A 430 25.58 7.83 -2.11
CA ALA A 430 24.80 7.28 -1.01
C ALA A 430 25.68 6.56 0.02
N LEU A 431 26.71 5.85 -0.44
CA LEU A 431 27.67 5.16 0.43
C LEU A 431 28.64 6.12 1.14
N SER A 432 28.89 7.32 0.60
CA SER A 432 29.81 8.30 1.21
C SER A 432 29.15 9.23 2.21
N GLY A 433 27.82 9.32 2.27
CA GLY A 433 27.15 10.32 3.10
C GLY A 433 26.45 11.43 2.33
N ASP A 434 26.73 11.57 1.02
CA ASP A 434 26.36 12.76 0.24
C ASP A 434 24.91 12.71 -0.28
N LEU A 435 24.37 11.50 -0.46
CA LEU A 435 22.97 11.27 -0.82
C LEU A 435 22.29 10.37 0.21
N PRO A 436 20.97 10.53 0.41
CA PRO A 436 20.19 9.65 1.29
C PRO A 436 20.10 8.23 0.72
N GLU A 437 20.10 7.24 1.61
CA GLU A 437 19.99 5.81 1.27
C GLU A 437 18.79 5.49 0.36
N THR A 438 17.70 6.25 0.47
CA THR A 438 16.48 6.08 -0.33
C THR A 438 16.74 6.10 -1.84
N ILE A 439 17.82 6.76 -2.31
CA ILE A 439 18.22 6.71 -3.73
C ILE A 439 18.51 5.29 -4.20
N ILE A 440 19.05 4.41 -3.34
CA ILE A 440 19.35 3.02 -3.71
C ILE A 440 18.07 2.25 -3.97
N GLN A 441 17.02 2.47 -3.18
CA GLN A 441 15.69 1.90 -3.40
C GLN A 441 15.11 2.38 -4.74
N TYR A 442 15.19 3.69 -5.00
CA TYR A 442 14.70 4.26 -6.26
C TYR A 442 15.51 3.82 -7.47
N ILE A 443 16.80 3.55 -7.31
CA ILE A 443 17.62 2.93 -8.35
C ILE A 443 17.13 1.52 -8.57
N GLY A 444 16.87 0.72 -7.54
CA GLY A 444 16.32 -0.64 -7.68
C GLY A 444 14.99 -0.70 -8.45
N ASP A 445 14.18 0.36 -8.39
CA ASP A 445 12.93 0.46 -9.15
C ASP A 445 13.13 0.64 -10.66
N ASN A 446 14.26 1.20 -11.09
CA ASN A 446 14.52 1.50 -12.51
C ASN A 446 14.67 0.23 -13.37
N GLU A 447 13.94 0.18 -14.48
CA GLU A 447 13.90 -0.93 -15.47
C GLU A 447 15.26 -1.52 -15.86
N VAL A 448 16.34 -0.73 -15.80
CA VAL A 448 17.67 -1.08 -16.34
C VAL A 448 18.70 -1.46 -15.26
N THR A 449 18.36 -1.39 -13.97
CA THR A 449 19.36 -1.28 -12.89
C THR A 449 19.45 -2.45 -11.91
N GLY A 450 18.56 -3.46 -12.01
CA GLY A 450 18.63 -4.63 -11.13
C GLY A 450 20.00 -5.31 -11.18
N GLN A 451 20.57 -5.43 -12.38
CA GLN A 451 21.94 -5.94 -12.56
C GLN A 451 23.02 -4.94 -12.11
N LEU A 452 22.77 -3.64 -12.29
CA LEU A 452 23.70 -2.58 -11.94
C LEU A 452 24.07 -2.62 -10.46
N LEU A 453 23.07 -2.77 -9.58
CA LEU A 453 23.27 -2.86 -8.13
C LEU A 453 24.10 -4.10 -7.75
N PHE A 454 23.83 -5.25 -8.38
CA PHE A 454 24.60 -6.47 -8.15
C PHE A 454 26.06 -6.33 -8.60
N ASP A 455 26.29 -5.79 -9.79
CA ASP A 455 27.64 -5.56 -10.32
C ASP A 455 28.41 -4.57 -9.47
N HIS A 456 27.73 -3.53 -8.98
CA HIS A 456 28.31 -2.55 -8.06
C HIS A 456 28.69 -3.20 -6.72
N LEU A 457 27.80 -4.00 -6.14
CA LEU A 457 28.05 -4.73 -4.89
C LEU A 457 29.27 -5.65 -5.01
N ASN A 458 29.34 -6.44 -6.08
CA ASN A 458 30.47 -7.36 -6.31
C ASN A 458 31.82 -6.63 -6.36
N LYS A 459 31.85 -5.42 -6.92
CA LYS A 459 33.07 -4.61 -7.02
C LYS A 459 33.40 -3.85 -5.73
N ASN A 460 32.39 -3.46 -4.95
CA ASN A 460 32.53 -2.50 -3.85
C ASN A 460 32.07 -3.05 -2.49
N LEU A 461 32.00 -4.38 -2.31
CA LEU A 461 31.42 -5.00 -1.11
C LEU A 461 31.94 -4.39 0.20
N LYS A 462 33.27 -4.23 0.33
CA LYS A 462 33.87 -3.65 1.55
C LYS A 462 33.36 -2.25 1.87
N LYS A 463 33.05 -1.43 0.86
CA LYS A 463 32.48 -0.09 1.07
C LYS A 463 31.05 -0.17 1.58
N VAL A 464 30.23 -1.04 0.98
CA VAL A 464 28.84 -1.27 1.41
C VAL A 464 28.79 -1.75 2.86
N LEU A 465 29.65 -2.70 3.24
CA LEU A 465 29.69 -3.25 4.60
C LEU A 465 30.21 -2.25 5.64
N ARG A 466 31.12 -1.35 5.26
CA ARG A 466 31.67 -0.34 6.18
C ARG A 466 30.59 0.62 6.67
N VAL A 467 29.73 1.08 5.78
CA VAL A 467 28.62 2.00 6.11
C VAL A 467 27.61 1.31 7.01
N ASP A 468 27.30 0.03 6.75
CA ASP A 468 26.39 -0.77 7.57
C ASP A 468 26.88 -0.91 9.04
N ALA A 469 28.20 -1.04 9.24
CA ALA A 469 28.81 -1.15 10.57
C ALA A 469 28.73 0.16 11.39
N GLU A 470 28.85 1.33 10.73
CA GLU A 470 28.71 2.64 11.38
C GLU A 470 27.26 2.86 11.88
N ILE A 471 26.25 2.34 11.17
CA ILE A 471 24.85 2.36 11.60
C ILE A 471 24.61 1.48 12.82
N ALA A 472 25.15 0.25 12.80
CA ALA A 472 25.00 -0.68 13.91
C ALA A 472 25.59 -0.11 15.22
N PHE A 473 26.69 0.65 15.10
CA PHE A 473 27.29 1.37 16.22
C PHE A 473 26.39 2.50 16.75
N THR A 474 25.89 3.38 15.87
CA THR A 474 24.98 4.47 16.27
C THR A 474 23.68 3.94 16.89
N ARG A 475 23.10 2.86 16.34
CA ARG A 475 21.90 2.21 16.92
C ARG A 475 22.15 1.63 18.30
N ARG A 476 23.32 1.01 18.55
CA ARG A 476 23.67 0.50 19.90
C ARG A 476 23.77 1.61 20.93
N ILE A 477 24.35 2.75 20.58
CA ILE A 477 24.46 3.90 21.49
C ILE A 477 23.06 4.41 21.88
N ILE A 478 22.16 4.60 20.90
CA ILE A 478 20.78 5.05 21.13
C ILE A 478 20.00 4.05 22.00
N MET A 479 20.17 2.74 21.76
CA MET A 479 19.46 1.71 22.54
C MET A 479 20.04 1.48 23.95
N SER A 480 21.27 1.89 24.21
CA SER A 480 21.94 1.73 25.51
C SER A 480 21.71 2.86 26.52
N SER A 481 20.99 3.92 26.16
CA SER A 481 20.75 5.08 27.05
C SER A 481 19.24 5.34 27.24
N PRO A 482 18.58 4.69 28.23
CA PRO A 482 17.13 4.78 28.41
C PRO A 482 16.65 5.98 29.24
N THR A 483 17.53 6.87 29.69
CA THR A 483 17.18 7.92 30.67
C THR A 483 17.31 9.33 30.09
N GLU A 484 16.14 9.99 30.00
CA GLU A 484 15.88 11.44 30.06
C GLU A 484 17.09 12.38 30.01
N ALA A 485 17.69 12.56 28.84
CA ALA A 485 18.41 13.77 28.42
C ALA A 485 18.79 13.71 26.93
N MET A 486 17.80 13.68 26.03
CA MET A 486 18.01 14.14 24.66
C MET A 486 17.20 15.42 24.41
N PRO A 487 17.65 16.55 24.98
CA PRO A 487 17.59 17.79 24.22
C PRO A 487 18.81 18.67 24.53
N ALA A 488 19.90 18.54 23.75
CA ALA A 488 20.92 19.62 23.57
C ALA A 488 22.18 19.20 22.78
N MET A 489 22.49 17.91 22.60
CA MET A 489 23.83 17.50 22.09
C MET A 489 23.92 17.23 20.58
N ILE A 490 22.89 17.54 19.78
CA ILE A 490 23.04 17.77 18.34
C ILE A 490 23.12 19.29 18.16
N GLN A 491 24.23 19.86 18.62
CA GLN A 491 24.58 21.24 18.31
C GLN A 491 25.23 21.25 16.92
N CYS A 492 24.54 21.88 15.98
CA CYS A 492 25.06 22.60 14.82
C CYS A 492 26.48 22.22 14.36
N THR A 493 26.58 21.16 13.56
CA THR A 493 27.52 21.16 12.45
C THR A 493 26.69 21.15 11.18
N ASP A 494 26.94 22.08 10.28
CA ASP A 494 26.26 22.25 8.98
C ASP A 494 26.57 21.12 7.98
N ILE A 495 26.68 19.88 8.46
CA ILE A 495 26.94 18.69 7.64
C ILE A 495 25.79 17.72 7.87
N VAL A 496 24.80 17.77 6.98
CA VAL A 496 23.81 16.70 6.90
C VAL A 496 24.50 15.47 6.32
N ILE A 497 24.86 14.50 7.18
CA ILE A 497 25.33 13.20 6.73
C ILE A 497 24.09 12.37 6.37
N TRP A 498 23.80 12.27 5.08
CA TRP A 498 22.63 11.55 4.55
C TRP A 498 22.85 10.03 4.44
N GLY A 499 24.11 9.60 4.43
CA GLY A 499 24.50 8.22 4.13
C GLY A 499 24.57 7.34 5.36
N ASN A 500 23.66 6.38 5.40
CA ASN A 500 23.63 5.26 6.33
C ASN A 500 22.93 4.11 5.59
N VAL A 501 23.60 3.58 4.57
CA VAL A 501 23.10 2.47 3.75
C VAL A 501 23.13 1.17 4.54
N ASN A 502 21.94 0.62 4.80
CA ASN A 502 21.76 -0.67 5.45
C ASN A 502 21.88 -1.81 4.42
N PHE A 503 22.60 -2.88 4.78
CA PHE A 503 22.81 -4.00 3.87
C PHE A 503 21.50 -4.71 3.45
N ASP A 504 20.53 -4.84 4.36
CA ASP A 504 19.20 -5.42 4.08
C ASP A 504 18.47 -4.61 3.02
N ASN A 505 18.42 -3.28 3.20
CA ASN A 505 17.83 -2.37 2.23
C ASN A 505 18.53 -2.46 0.87
N TYR A 506 19.86 -2.49 0.83
CA TYR A 506 20.62 -2.60 -0.43
C TYR A 506 20.27 -3.89 -1.18
N VAL A 507 20.29 -5.02 -0.47
CA VAL A 507 19.98 -6.33 -1.05
C VAL A 507 18.51 -6.42 -1.47
N ASP A 508 17.58 -5.86 -0.70
CA ASP A 508 16.15 -5.81 -1.03
C ASP A 508 15.88 -4.94 -2.28
N ALA A 509 16.61 -3.82 -2.46
CA ALA A 509 16.54 -3.01 -3.67
C ALA A 509 17.10 -3.75 -4.89
N MET A 510 18.26 -4.38 -4.74
CA MET A 510 18.93 -5.15 -5.79
C MET A 510 18.07 -6.30 -6.29
N THR A 511 17.45 -7.04 -5.37
CA THR A 511 16.70 -8.28 -5.66
C THR A 511 15.20 -8.06 -5.74
N ARG A 512 14.73 -6.81 -5.79
CA ARG A 512 13.31 -6.45 -5.72
C ARG A 512 12.44 -7.24 -6.70
N ASP A 513 12.89 -7.29 -7.94
CA ASP A 513 12.15 -7.84 -9.10
C ASP A 513 12.75 -9.15 -9.62
N TRP A 514 13.70 -9.74 -8.90
CA TRP A 514 14.41 -10.92 -9.37
C TRP A 514 13.52 -12.16 -9.33
N SER A 515 13.37 -12.81 -10.48
CA SER A 515 12.41 -13.91 -10.66
C SER A 515 12.80 -14.93 -11.72
N THR A 516 14.06 -14.97 -12.20
CA THR A 516 14.53 -15.89 -13.25
C THR A 516 15.60 -16.85 -12.73
N ASP A 517 15.87 -17.94 -13.47
CA ASP A 517 16.96 -18.87 -13.16
C ASP A 517 18.33 -18.17 -13.10
N GLY A 518 18.65 -17.34 -14.09
CA GLY A 518 19.91 -16.58 -14.09
C GLY A 518 20.06 -15.62 -12.91
N HIS A 519 18.96 -15.08 -12.36
CA HIS A 519 19.00 -14.30 -11.12
C HIS A 519 19.33 -15.17 -9.90
N LEU A 520 18.73 -16.35 -9.80
CA LEU A 520 19.00 -17.29 -8.71
C LEU A 520 20.44 -17.81 -8.76
N GLU A 521 20.93 -18.17 -9.94
CA GLU A 521 22.31 -18.61 -10.16
C GLU A 521 23.32 -17.55 -9.71
N LYS A 522 23.06 -16.27 -9.97
CA LYS A 522 23.91 -15.16 -9.48
C LYS A 522 24.01 -15.13 -7.96
N LEU A 523 22.87 -15.23 -7.25
CA LEU A 523 22.86 -15.24 -5.78
C LEU A 523 23.55 -16.47 -5.21
N MET A 524 23.34 -17.64 -5.84
CA MET A 524 23.95 -18.90 -5.43
C MET A 524 25.46 -18.90 -5.68
N HIS A 525 25.90 -18.45 -6.84
CA HIS A 525 27.33 -18.35 -7.16
C HIS A 525 28.04 -17.38 -6.21
N PHE A 526 27.40 -16.26 -5.85
CA PHE A 526 27.97 -15.34 -4.86
C PHE A 526 28.25 -16.02 -3.51
N LYS A 527 27.43 -16.98 -3.06
CA LYS A 527 27.68 -17.72 -1.81
C LYS A 527 29.01 -18.49 -1.79
N TYR A 528 29.49 -18.92 -2.95
CA TYR A 528 30.76 -19.63 -3.08
C TYR A 528 31.93 -18.68 -3.35
N ASN A 529 31.67 -17.40 -3.57
CA ASN A 529 32.69 -16.38 -3.78
C ASN A 529 33.42 -16.09 -2.45
N PRO A 530 34.76 -15.90 -2.46
CA PRO A 530 35.51 -15.48 -1.27
C PRO A 530 34.94 -14.25 -0.56
N LEU A 531 34.32 -13.33 -1.30
CA LEU A 531 33.65 -12.13 -0.79
C LEU A 531 32.51 -12.44 0.18
N PHE A 532 31.78 -13.54 -0.01
CA PHE A 532 30.68 -13.92 0.88
C PHE A 532 31.14 -14.27 2.29
N LYS A 533 32.39 -14.76 2.43
CA LYS A 533 32.98 -15.08 3.74
C LYS A 533 33.20 -13.83 4.61
N VAL A 534 33.19 -12.64 4.01
CA VAL A 534 33.35 -11.36 4.71
C VAL A 534 32.06 -10.92 5.40
N LEU A 535 30.89 -11.44 4.98
CA LEU A 535 29.61 -11.09 5.59
C LEU A 535 29.50 -11.63 7.02
N ASN A 536 28.87 -10.84 7.91
CA ASN A 536 28.48 -11.31 9.23
C ASN A 536 27.20 -12.19 9.16
N GLU A 537 26.79 -12.78 10.29
CA GLU A 537 25.65 -13.69 10.32
C GLU A 537 24.30 -13.02 9.99
N GLU A 538 24.11 -11.75 10.33
CA GLU A 538 22.89 -10.99 9.98
C GLU A 538 22.80 -10.74 8.48
N GLN A 539 23.91 -10.31 7.87
CA GLN A 539 24.03 -10.07 6.44
C GLN A 539 23.87 -11.37 5.63
N LYS A 540 24.38 -12.49 6.14
CA LYS A 540 24.12 -13.82 5.55
C LYS A 540 22.64 -14.18 5.60
N LYS A 541 21.94 -13.91 6.70
CA LYS A 541 20.48 -14.11 6.81
C LYS A 541 19.71 -13.24 5.81
N THR A 542 20.11 -11.99 5.61
CA THR A 542 19.59 -11.10 4.55
C THR A 542 19.80 -11.71 3.18
N TRP A 543 20.99 -12.24 2.88
CA TRP A 543 21.26 -12.91 1.61
C TRP A 543 20.39 -14.14 1.39
N ASP A 544 20.20 -14.95 2.45
CA ASP A 544 19.32 -16.12 2.41
C ASP A 544 17.85 -15.73 2.21
N LYS A 545 17.40 -14.63 2.83
CA LYS A 545 16.07 -14.03 2.61
C LYS A 545 15.90 -13.63 1.14
N ALA A 546 16.92 -13.03 0.53
CA ALA A 546 16.89 -12.69 -0.89
C ALA A 546 16.81 -13.93 -1.80
N ILE A 547 17.58 -14.99 -1.51
CA ILE A 547 17.49 -16.26 -2.25
C ILE A 547 16.08 -16.85 -2.12
N ARG A 548 15.52 -16.93 -0.91
CA ARG A 548 14.16 -17.42 -0.68
C ARG A 548 13.13 -16.62 -1.47
N LYS A 549 13.25 -15.28 -1.47
CA LYS A 549 12.36 -14.39 -2.24
C LYS A 549 12.39 -14.71 -3.74
N VAL A 550 13.57 -14.88 -4.34
CA VAL A 550 13.71 -15.23 -5.77
C VAL A 550 13.12 -16.62 -6.05
N VAL A 551 13.36 -17.61 -5.19
CA VAL A 551 12.78 -18.96 -5.30
C VAL A 551 11.25 -18.90 -5.23
N THR A 552 10.68 -18.15 -4.29
CA THR A 552 9.23 -17.94 -4.16
C THR A 552 8.65 -17.24 -5.39
N ASN A 553 9.35 -16.24 -5.94
CA ASN A 553 8.93 -15.56 -7.17
C ASN A 553 8.86 -16.53 -8.36
N ARG A 554 9.89 -17.36 -8.53
CA ARG A 554 9.94 -18.40 -9.58
C ARG A 554 8.83 -19.42 -9.43
N LYS A 555 8.63 -19.96 -8.23
CA LYS A 555 7.57 -20.92 -7.95
C LYS A 555 6.19 -20.33 -8.29
N TRP A 556 5.94 -19.11 -7.86
CA TRP A 556 4.68 -18.42 -8.17
C TRP A 556 4.45 -18.28 -9.68
N LEU A 557 5.48 -17.92 -10.46
CA LEU A 557 5.36 -17.82 -11.91
C LEU A 557 5.07 -19.19 -12.55
N ALA A 558 5.78 -20.24 -12.12
CA ALA A 558 5.57 -21.59 -12.63
C ALA A 558 4.12 -22.09 -12.40
N GLU A 559 3.51 -21.71 -11.29
CA GLU A 559 2.15 -22.12 -10.92
C GLU A 559 1.05 -21.28 -11.58
N ASN A 560 1.32 -20.01 -11.91
CA ASN A 560 0.26 -19.05 -12.23
C ASN A 560 0.40 -18.37 -13.60
N ALA A 561 1.62 -18.24 -14.14
CA ALA A 561 1.88 -17.41 -15.32
C ALA A 561 1.06 -17.82 -16.54
N ALA A 562 1.06 -19.10 -16.90
CA ALA A 562 0.31 -19.63 -18.04
C ALA A 562 -1.20 -19.30 -17.91
N SER A 563 -1.82 -19.62 -16.78
CA SER A 563 -3.25 -19.36 -16.57
C SER A 563 -3.63 -17.87 -16.63
N ILE A 564 -2.74 -16.97 -16.17
CA ILE A 564 -2.97 -15.53 -16.25
C ILE A 564 -2.90 -15.07 -17.71
N VAL A 565 -1.91 -15.56 -18.44
CA VAL A 565 -1.68 -15.20 -19.84
C VAL A 565 -2.79 -15.71 -20.73
N ASP A 566 -3.17 -16.98 -20.59
CA ASP A 566 -4.28 -17.59 -21.35
C ASP A 566 -5.59 -16.85 -21.09
N TRP A 567 -5.84 -16.44 -19.84
CA TRP A 567 -7.02 -15.66 -19.50
C TRP A 567 -6.99 -14.27 -20.15
N ILE A 568 -5.85 -13.58 -20.13
CA ILE A 568 -5.70 -12.26 -20.76
C ILE A 568 -5.89 -12.36 -22.27
N ASP A 569 -5.31 -13.38 -22.91
CA ASP A 569 -5.46 -13.62 -24.35
C ASP A 569 -6.93 -13.85 -24.73
N ALA A 570 -7.67 -14.65 -23.93
CA ALA A 570 -9.07 -14.95 -24.20
C ALA A 570 -10.06 -13.77 -23.99
N HIS A 571 -9.71 -12.77 -23.18
CA HIS A 571 -10.65 -11.72 -22.75
C HIS A 571 -10.25 -10.28 -23.12
N TYR A 572 -8.98 -10.03 -23.47
CA TYR A 572 -8.46 -8.68 -23.70
C TYR A 572 -7.74 -8.47 -25.03
N ILE A 573 -7.21 -9.54 -25.63
CA ILE A 573 -6.58 -9.52 -26.96
C ILE A 573 -7.63 -9.94 -27.99
#